data_AF-A0A7Y4WWP5-F1
#
_entry.id   AF-A0A7Y4WWP5-F1
#
_cell.length_a   1.000
_cell.length_b   1.000
_cell.length_c   1.000
_cell.angle_alpha   90.00
_cell.angle_beta   90.00
_cell.angle_gamma   90.00
#
_symmetry.space_group_name_H-M   'P 1'
#
loop_
_entity.id
_entity.type
_entity.pdbx_description
1 polymer ?
#
loop_
_entity_poly.entity_id
_entity_poly.type
_entity_poly.pdbx_seq_one_letter_code
_entity_poly.pdbx_strand_id
1 'polypeptide(L)'
;MSSKLEVSFNSPQCGWMSIGFEDGVNEFHTTTAHAPHETALPELMRILTALADAGSPQNEYLLKWNRDPEEFDFRFVRDGENLLIEIYQYPTEDRDADERELVYSHSGSVKDIHAAFAETFEQLYQ
;
A
#
# COMPACT_ATOMS: atom_id res chain seq x y z
N MET A 1 -5.91 4.45 21.30
CA MET A 1 -6.62 5.36 20.39
C MET A 1 -6.14 4.99 19.01
N SER A 2 -6.99 4.38 18.18
CA SER A 2 -6.58 3.99 16.83
C SER A 2 -6.47 5.29 16.04
N SER A 3 -5.25 5.71 15.75
CA SER A 3 -5.02 6.89 14.94
C SER A 3 -5.43 6.56 13.49
N LYS A 4 -6.15 7.51 12.86
CA LYS A 4 -6.74 7.35 11.53
C LYS A 4 -5.60 7.19 10.52
N LEU A 5 -5.70 6.19 9.64
CA LEU A 5 -4.79 6.06 8.51
C LEU A 5 -5.07 7.17 7.51
N GLU A 6 -4.03 7.89 7.10
CA GLU A 6 -4.03 8.81 5.98
C GLU A 6 -3.17 8.23 4.85
N VAL A 7 -3.72 8.22 3.65
CA VAL A 7 -3.01 7.79 2.44
C VAL A 7 -2.87 8.99 1.51
N SER A 8 -1.71 9.15 0.88
CA SER A 8 -1.47 10.23 -0.08
C SER A 8 -0.92 9.68 -1.40
N PHE A 9 -1.37 10.26 -2.53
CA PHE A 9 -0.81 10.00 -3.85
C PHE A 9 -0.31 11.31 -4.46
N ASN A 10 0.97 11.37 -4.87
CA ASN A 10 1.55 12.56 -5.50
C ASN A 10 2.07 12.28 -6.92
N SER A 11 1.95 13.30 -7.78
CA SER A 11 2.59 13.43 -9.09
C SER A 11 2.28 12.38 -10.19
N PRO A 12 1.04 11.86 -10.34
CA PRO A 12 0.74 10.85 -11.38
C PRO A 12 0.99 11.33 -12.83
N GLN A 13 1.18 12.63 -13.05
CA GLN A 13 1.31 13.26 -14.37
C GLN A 13 2.74 13.25 -14.95
N CYS A 14 3.77 12.89 -14.16
CA CYS A 14 5.18 13.01 -14.58
C CYS A 14 5.89 11.65 -14.78
N GLY A 15 5.16 10.53 -14.82
CA GLY A 15 5.77 9.20 -14.88
C GLY A 15 6.43 8.77 -13.57
N TRP A 16 5.93 9.26 -12.44
CA TRP A 16 6.31 8.83 -11.10
C TRP A 16 5.03 8.84 -10.26
N MET A 17 4.86 7.87 -9.36
CA MET A 17 3.74 7.89 -8.43
C MET A 17 4.28 7.72 -7.03
N SER A 18 4.10 8.73 -6.19
CA SER A 18 4.42 8.59 -4.77
C SER A 18 3.20 8.13 -4.01
N ILE A 19 3.40 7.21 -3.07
CA ILE A 19 2.40 6.78 -2.10
C ILE A 19 2.94 7.02 -0.68
N GLY A 20 2.14 7.66 0.15
CA GLY A 20 2.41 7.86 1.57
C GLY A 20 1.37 7.19 2.45
N PHE A 21 1.80 6.71 3.61
CA PHE A 21 0.98 6.16 4.68
C PHE A 21 1.35 6.86 5.98
N GLU A 22 0.38 7.45 6.66
CA GLU A 22 0.57 8.09 7.96
C GLU A 22 -0.52 7.63 8.92
N ASP A 23 -0.17 7.21 10.12
CA ASP A 23 -1.14 6.86 11.16
C ASP A 23 -0.97 7.70 12.42
N GLY A 24 -0.49 8.94 12.29
CA GLY A 24 -0.25 9.89 13.39
C GLY A 24 0.85 9.48 14.38
N VAL A 25 1.44 8.29 14.23
CA VAL A 25 2.59 7.80 15.01
C VAL A 25 3.74 7.44 14.08
N ASN A 26 3.43 6.72 13.01
CA ASN A 26 4.38 6.30 11.98
C ASN A 26 4.01 6.95 10.65
N GLU A 27 5.04 7.30 9.88
CA GLU A 27 4.92 7.82 8.53
C GLU A 27 5.83 6.99 7.62
N PHE A 28 5.30 6.60 6.47
CA PHE A 28 6.06 5.96 5.40
C PHE A 28 5.74 6.64 4.08
N HIS A 29 6.76 6.98 3.31
CA HIS A 29 6.60 7.59 2.01
C HIS A 29 7.55 6.95 1.01
N THR A 30 7.03 6.55 -0.14
CA THR A 30 7.83 5.97 -1.22
C THR A 30 7.31 6.39 -2.58
N THR A 31 8.17 6.29 -3.60
CA THR A 31 7.88 6.70 -4.97
C THR A 31 8.16 5.54 -5.91
N THR A 32 7.20 5.18 -6.77
CA THR A 32 7.43 4.24 -7.88
C THR A 32 7.94 4.95 -9.12
N ALA A 33 8.88 4.31 -9.81
CA ALA A 33 9.32 4.67 -11.16
C ALA A 33 8.38 4.08 -12.22
N HIS A 34 8.02 4.85 -13.25
CA HIS A 34 7.00 4.46 -14.25
C HIS A 34 7.36 3.26 -15.14
N ALA A 35 8.57 2.71 -15.17
CA ALA A 35 8.85 1.57 -16.04
C ALA A 35 9.71 0.51 -15.33
N PRO A 36 9.28 -0.77 -15.24
CA PRO A 36 8.12 -1.43 -15.85
C PRO A 36 6.88 -1.65 -14.93
N HIS A 37 6.42 -0.65 -14.17
CA HIS A 37 5.39 -0.87 -13.11
C HIS A 37 4.03 -0.23 -13.40
N GLU A 38 3.62 -0.19 -14.68
CA GLU A 38 2.31 0.33 -15.12
C GLU A 38 1.11 -0.34 -14.43
N THR A 39 1.31 -1.54 -13.86
CA THR A 39 0.25 -2.32 -13.22
C THR A 39 0.11 -2.07 -11.72
N ALA A 40 1.03 -1.36 -11.06
CA ALA A 40 1.02 -1.21 -9.59
C ALA A 40 -0.28 -0.56 -9.07
N LEU A 41 -0.76 0.49 -9.74
CA LEU A 41 -2.01 1.15 -9.36
C LEU A 41 -3.26 0.29 -9.67
N PRO A 42 -3.43 -0.27 -10.88
CA PRO A 42 -4.48 -1.26 -11.15
C PRO A 42 -4.49 -2.45 -10.18
N GLU A 43 -3.32 -2.97 -9.80
CA GLU A 43 -3.17 -4.06 -8.84
C GLU A 43 -3.60 -3.65 -7.45
N LEU A 44 -3.18 -2.46 -6.98
CA LEU A 44 -3.62 -1.89 -5.71
C LEU A 44 -5.15 -1.77 -5.67
N MET A 45 -5.77 -1.21 -6.73
CA MET A 45 -7.23 -1.11 -6.81
C MET A 45 -7.93 -2.48 -6.79
N ARG A 46 -7.35 -3.48 -7.45
CA ARG A 46 -7.86 -4.85 -7.44
C ARG A 46 -7.78 -5.46 -6.04
N ILE A 47 -6.67 -5.25 -5.32
CA ILE A 47 -6.48 -5.71 -3.94
C ILE A 47 -7.51 -5.04 -3.02
N LEU A 48 -7.67 -3.72 -3.10
CA LEU A 48 -8.65 -2.98 -2.29
C LEU A 48 -10.08 -3.44 -2.56
N THR A 49 -10.41 -3.74 -3.82
CA THR A 49 -11.73 -4.28 -4.18
C THR A 49 -11.94 -5.68 -3.61
N ALA A 50 -10.93 -6.54 -3.68
CA ALA A 50 -11.00 -7.89 -3.13
C ALA A 50 -11.07 -7.90 -1.58
N LEU A 51 -10.42 -6.94 -0.93
CA LEU A 51 -10.49 -6.74 0.51
C LEU A 51 -11.86 -6.22 0.98
N ALA A 52 -12.57 -5.46 0.15
CA ALA A 52 -13.93 -5.01 0.43
C ALA A 52 -14.97 -6.15 0.33
N ASP A 53 -14.71 -7.17 -0.49
CA ASP A 53 -15.61 -8.32 -0.63
C ASP A 53 -15.45 -9.28 0.55
N ALA A 54 -16.43 -9.30 1.47
CA ALA A 54 -16.47 -10.22 2.60
C ALA A 54 -16.59 -11.70 2.20
N GLY A 55 -17.00 -12.00 0.96
CA GLY A 55 -17.05 -13.34 0.40
C GLY A 55 -15.75 -13.81 -0.25
N SER A 56 -14.71 -12.96 -0.30
CA SER A 56 -13.44 -13.33 -0.93
C SER A 56 -12.79 -14.51 -0.17
N PRO A 57 -12.39 -15.59 -0.87
CA PRO A 57 -11.70 -16.72 -0.24
C PRO A 57 -10.25 -16.39 0.14
N GLN A 58 -9.73 -15.25 -0.34
CA GLN A 58 -8.36 -14.83 -0.14
C GLN A 58 -8.29 -13.68 0.88
N ASN A 59 -7.52 -13.93 1.93
CA ASN A 59 -7.33 -12.99 3.04
C ASN A 59 -5.97 -12.29 3.01
N GLU A 60 -5.05 -12.71 2.14
CA GLU A 60 -3.72 -12.14 2.05
C GLU A 60 -3.40 -11.71 0.62
N TYR A 61 -2.90 -10.49 0.46
CA TYR A 61 -2.51 -9.91 -0.82
C TYR A 61 -1.14 -9.26 -0.70
N LEU A 62 -0.36 -9.34 -1.77
CA LEU A 62 0.96 -8.74 -1.87
C LEU A 62 0.99 -7.85 -3.10
N LEU A 63 1.30 -6.58 -2.91
CA LEU A 63 1.58 -5.62 -3.97
C LEU A 63 3.07 -5.36 -4.01
N LYS A 64 3.70 -5.66 -5.15
CA LYS A 64 5.11 -5.33 -5.39
C LYS A 64 5.21 -3.87 -5.81
N TRP A 65 5.99 -3.10 -5.07
CA TRP A 65 6.17 -1.68 -5.29
C TRP A 65 7.65 -1.34 -5.45
N ASN A 66 8.06 -0.95 -6.66
CA ASN A 66 9.47 -0.87 -7.02
C ASN A 66 9.94 0.57 -7.13
N ARG A 67 11.14 0.85 -6.61
CA ARG A 67 11.80 2.16 -6.64
C ARG A 67 13.29 1.96 -6.90
N ASP A 68 13.70 1.83 -8.15
CA ASP A 68 15.12 1.60 -8.51
C ASP A 68 16.11 2.47 -7.67
N PRO A 69 16.99 1.86 -6.83
CA PRO A 69 17.27 0.42 -6.64
C PRO A 69 16.53 -0.28 -5.47
N GLU A 70 15.79 0.47 -4.65
CA GLU A 70 15.01 -0.02 -3.52
C GLU A 70 13.72 -0.74 -3.96
N GLU A 71 13.41 -1.84 -3.31
CA GLU A 71 12.19 -2.60 -3.59
C GLU A 71 11.30 -2.65 -2.36
N PHE A 72 9.99 -2.57 -2.56
CA PHE A 72 9.01 -2.67 -1.49
C PHE A 72 7.97 -3.74 -1.78
N ASP A 73 7.47 -4.35 -0.72
CA ASP A 73 6.28 -5.19 -0.73
C ASP A 73 5.24 -4.63 0.22
N PHE A 74 4.05 -4.34 -0.29
CA PHE A 74 2.93 -3.95 0.54
C PHE A 74 2.06 -5.19 0.72
N ARG A 75 2.09 -5.72 1.93
CA ARG A 75 1.35 -6.91 2.32
C ARG A 75 0.07 -6.48 3.04
N PHE A 76 -1.05 -7.01 2.58
CA PHE A 76 -2.37 -6.77 3.14
C PHE A 76 -2.91 -8.08 3.69
N VAL A 77 -3.13 -8.17 5.00
CA VAL A 77 -3.65 -9.37 5.67
C VAL A 77 -4.97 -9.03 6.35
N ARG A 78 -6.06 -9.59 5.84
CA ARG A 78 -7.40 -9.46 6.38
C ARG A 78 -7.65 -10.53 7.44
N ASP A 79 -8.15 -10.09 8.57
CA ASP A 79 -8.67 -10.94 9.64
C ASP A 79 -10.09 -10.47 10.03
N GLY A 80 -11.09 -11.05 9.35
CA GLY A 80 -12.49 -10.65 9.51
C GLY A 80 -12.76 -9.20 9.07
N GLU A 81 -13.08 -8.35 10.04
CA GLU A 81 -13.30 -6.90 9.83
C GLU A 81 -12.02 -6.06 9.99
N ASN A 82 -10.92 -6.69 10.43
CA ASN A 82 -9.63 -6.04 10.59
C ASN A 82 -8.75 -6.28 9.36
N LEU A 83 -7.88 -5.33 9.10
CA LEU A 83 -6.89 -5.38 8.04
C LEU A 83 -5.56 -4.86 8.56
N LEU A 84 -4.55 -5.71 8.43
CA LEU A 84 -3.15 -5.40 8.69
C LEU A 84 -2.46 -5.04 7.38
N ILE A 85 -1.77 -3.92 7.36
CA ILE A 85 -0.89 -3.47 6.30
C ILE A 85 0.53 -3.55 6.83
N GLU A 86 1.40 -4.26 6.12
CA GLU A 86 2.84 -4.32 6.39
C GLU A 86 3.58 -3.89 5.13
N ILE A 87 4.60 -3.04 5.28
CA ILE A 87 5.46 -2.65 4.18
C ILE A 87 6.86 -3.15 4.48
N TYR A 88 7.34 -4.03 3.62
CA TYR A 88 8.71 -4.54 3.68
C TYR A 88 9.56 -3.82 2.65
N GLN A 89 10.73 -3.36 3.06
CA GLN A 89 11.77 -2.86 2.18
C GLN A 89 12.80 -3.96 1.95
N TYR A 90 13.26 -4.11 0.71
CA TYR A 90 14.37 -4.95 0.34
C TYR A 90 15.54 -4.09 -0.14
N PRO A 91 16.78 -4.50 0.16
CA PRO A 91 17.97 -3.75 -0.25
C PRO A 91 18.27 -3.87 -1.75
N THR A 92 17.75 -4.91 -2.42
CA THR A 92 18.03 -5.22 -3.82
C THR A 92 16.79 -5.75 -4.56
N GLU A 93 16.88 -5.79 -5.90
CA GLU A 93 15.84 -6.34 -6.80
C GLU A 93 15.57 -7.84 -6.62
N ASP A 94 16.50 -8.57 -6.01
CA ASP A 94 16.38 -10.02 -5.75
C ASP A 94 15.30 -10.34 -4.72
N ARG A 95 14.87 -9.33 -3.92
CA ARG A 95 13.81 -9.44 -2.91
C ARG A 95 14.02 -10.61 -1.95
N ASP A 96 15.24 -10.74 -1.45
CA ASP A 96 15.59 -11.78 -0.46
C ASP A 96 14.79 -11.56 0.84
N ALA A 97 13.98 -12.56 1.20
CA ALA A 97 13.11 -12.50 2.37
C ALA A 97 13.90 -12.48 3.68
N ASP A 98 15.15 -12.96 3.69
CA ASP A 98 16.02 -12.92 4.86
C ASP A 98 16.66 -11.53 5.07
N GLU A 99 16.72 -10.71 4.01
CA GLU A 99 17.28 -9.35 4.06
C GLU A 99 16.22 -8.25 4.15
N ARG A 100 14.93 -8.62 4.12
CA ARG A 100 13.85 -7.64 4.17
C ARG A 100 13.70 -6.99 5.54
N GLU A 101 13.38 -5.70 5.55
CA GLU A 101 13.09 -4.95 6.75
C GLU A 101 11.63 -4.50 6.77
N LEU A 102 10.94 -4.66 7.91
CA LEU A 102 9.60 -4.09 8.09
C LEU A 102 9.75 -2.60 8.38
N VAL A 103 9.39 -1.76 7.41
CA VAL A 103 9.55 -0.29 7.50
C VAL A 103 8.26 0.43 7.89
N TYR A 104 7.12 -0.23 7.75
CA TYR A 104 5.83 0.31 8.19
C TYR A 104 4.85 -0.80 8.53
N SER A 105 4.04 -0.60 9.57
CA SER A 105 2.95 -1.51 9.93
C SER A 105 1.79 -0.72 10.49
N HIS A 106 0.59 -1.01 9.98
CA HIS A 106 -0.65 -0.40 10.45
C HIS A 106 -1.76 -1.44 10.51
N SER A 107 -2.56 -1.41 11.58
CA SER A 107 -3.73 -2.25 11.73
C SER A 107 -4.96 -1.38 11.95
N GLY A 108 -5.99 -1.59 11.15
CA GLY A 108 -7.25 -0.85 11.22
C GLY A 108 -8.44 -1.70 10.79
N SER A 109 -9.65 -1.13 10.84
CA SER A 109 -10.80 -1.81 10.24
C SER A 109 -10.71 -1.73 8.72
N VAL A 110 -11.22 -2.76 8.02
CA VAL A 110 -11.32 -2.76 6.55
C VAL A 110 -12.02 -1.49 6.06
N LYS A 111 -13.06 -1.02 6.79
CA LYS A 111 -13.83 0.18 6.43
C LYS A 111 -12.99 1.45 6.52
N ASP A 112 -12.23 1.62 7.59
CA ASP A 112 -11.43 2.83 7.81
C ASP A 112 -10.30 2.91 6.78
N ILE A 113 -9.65 1.78 6.50
CA ILE A 113 -8.59 1.71 5.49
C ILE A 113 -9.17 1.99 4.09
N HIS A 114 -10.33 1.41 3.75
CA HIS A 114 -10.99 1.70 2.47
C HIS A 114 -11.35 3.17 2.33
N ALA A 115 -11.87 3.79 3.40
CA ALA A 115 -12.19 5.21 3.43
C ALA A 115 -10.94 6.08 3.22
N ALA A 116 -9.81 5.73 3.86
CA ALA A 116 -8.54 6.43 3.67
C ALA A 116 -8.10 6.44 2.20
N PHE A 117 -8.09 5.27 1.55
CA PHE A 117 -7.76 5.18 0.12
C PHE A 117 -8.76 5.93 -0.77
N ALA A 118 -10.07 5.83 -0.47
CA ALA A 118 -11.11 6.52 -1.22
C ALA A 118 -10.96 8.05 -1.15
N GLU A 119 -10.70 8.59 0.05
CA GLU A 119 -10.40 10.02 0.25
C GLU A 119 -9.22 10.46 -0.62
N THR A 120 -8.16 9.66 -0.71
CA THR A 120 -7.00 9.97 -1.58
C THR A 120 -7.35 9.94 -3.06
N PHE A 121 -8.12 8.94 -3.52
CA PHE A 121 -8.52 8.84 -4.92
C PHE A 121 -9.40 10.02 -5.35
N GLU A 122 -10.28 10.52 -4.48
CA GLU A 122 -11.08 11.71 -4.74
C GLU A 122 -10.22 12.96 -4.91
N GLN A 123 -9.15 13.10 -4.13
CA GLN A 123 -8.21 14.22 -4.22
C GLN A 123 -7.40 14.22 -5.52
N LEU A 124 -7.17 13.05 -6.14
CA LEU A 124 -6.43 12.96 -7.41
C LEU A 124 -7.16 13.58 -8.62
N TYR A 125 -8.48 13.80 -8.53
CA TYR A 125 -9.30 14.37 -9.59
C TYR A 125 -9.71 15.83 -9.34
N GLN A 126 -9.16 16.48 -8.29
CA GLN A 126 -9.34 17.91 -8.02
C GLN A 126 -8.15 18.72 -8.53
#